data_AF-H8I4V7-F1
#
_entry.id   AF-H8I4V7-F1
#
_cell.length_a   1.000
_cell.length_b   1.000
_cell.length_c   1.000
_cell.angle_alpha   90.00
_cell.angle_beta   90.00
_cell.angle_gamma   90.00
#
_symmetry.space_group_name_H-M   'P 1'
#
loop_
_entity.id
_entity.type
_entity.pdbx_description
1 polymer ?
#
loop_
_entity_poly.entity_id
_entity_poly.type
_entity_poly.pdbx_seq_one_letter_code
_entity_poly.pdbx_strand_id
1 'polypeptide(L)' 'MTIYLMVSGMFGSLFGPKVCANCKRQITGKAEKYGGKVFCSTRCMDVYRHRDLAKLEK' A
#
# COMPACT_ATOMS: atom_id res chain seq x y z
N MET A 1 -30.17 -26.05 25.28
CA MET A 1 -30.50 -24.63 25.52
C MET A 1 -29.18 -23.87 25.56
N THR A 2 -28.78 -23.25 24.45
CA THR A 2 -29.08 -21.86 24.09
C THR A 2 -27.85 -20.98 24.43
N ILE A 3 -27.03 -20.80 23.39
CA ILE A 3 -26.44 -19.53 22.96
C ILE A 3 -25.45 -18.81 23.91
N TYR A 4 -24.19 -18.76 23.46
CA TYR A 4 -23.39 -17.51 23.42
C TYR A 4 -22.65 -17.51 22.07
N LEU A 5 -23.30 -17.11 20.98
CA LEU A 5 -23.20 -15.75 20.42
C LEU A 5 -21.78 -15.16 20.48
N MET A 6 -21.10 -15.27 19.34
CA MET A 6 -20.37 -14.19 18.66
C MET A 6 -19.30 -13.44 19.47
N VAL A 7 -18.05 -13.86 19.31
CA VAL A 7 -16.92 -12.91 19.31
C VAL A 7 -16.27 -12.93 17.93
N SER A 8 -17.09 -12.61 16.93
CA SER A 8 -16.63 -12.17 15.61
C SER A 8 -16.32 -10.67 15.73
N GLY A 9 -15.12 -10.32 16.19
CA GLY A 9 -14.83 -8.90 16.36
C GLY A 9 -13.43 -8.63 16.86
N MET A 10 -12.41 -8.92 16.03
CA MET A 10 -11.10 -8.25 16.14
C MET A 10 -10.17 -8.48 14.93
N PHE A 11 -10.71 -8.73 13.73
CA PHE A 11 -9.93 -8.68 12.47
C PHE A 11 -9.91 -7.25 11.87
N GLY A 12 -9.71 -6.24 12.73
CA GLY A 12 -9.94 -4.83 12.37
C GLY A 12 -8.71 -4.01 11.97
N SER A 13 -7.47 -4.50 12.12
CA SER A 13 -6.30 -3.59 12.10
C SER A 13 -5.00 -4.15 11.52
N LEU A 14 -5.02 -5.04 10.51
CA LEU A 14 -3.78 -5.58 9.91
C LEU A 14 -3.27 -4.84 8.66
N PHE A 15 -3.82 -3.68 8.32
CA PHE A 15 -3.31 -2.85 7.23
C PHE A 15 -2.90 -1.48 7.78
N GLY A 16 -1.68 -1.42 8.33
CA GLY A 16 -1.04 -0.15 8.69
C GLY A 16 -1.06 0.86 7.53
N PRO A 17 -0.87 2.16 7.81
CA PRO A 17 -1.02 3.21 6.82
C PRO A 17 -0.12 2.92 5.61
N LYS A 18 -0.72 2.76 4.42
CA LYS A 18 0.04 2.55 3.19
C LYS A 18 0.82 3.84 2.91
N VAL A 19 2.15 3.81 3.01
CA VAL A 19 2.98 4.99 2.77
C VAL A 19 3.54 4.94 1.35
N CYS A 20 3.46 6.05 0.62
CA CYS A 20 4.01 6.15 -0.72
C CYS A 20 5.52 5.95 -0.72
N ALA A 21 6.02 4.99 -1.51
CA ALA A 21 7.45 4.70 -1.60
C ALA A 21 8.27 5.83 -2.24
N ASN A 22 7.63 6.73 -3.00
CA ASN A 22 8.30 7.88 -3.60
C ASN A 22 8.31 9.12 -2.68
N CYS A 23 7.14 9.59 -2.26
CA CYS A 23 7.01 10.85 -1.52
C CYS A 23 6.83 10.70 0.00
N LYS A 24 6.82 9.46 0.52
CA LYS A 24 6.65 9.12 1.94
C LYS A 24 5.36 9.65 2.60
N ARG A 25 4.37 10.08 1.81
CA ARG A 25 3.06 10.49 2.32
C ARG A 25 2.17 9.29 2.62
N GLN A 26 1.33 9.38 3.65
CA GLN A 26 0.29 8.38 3.91
C GLN A 26 -0.73 8.39 2.77
N ILE A 27 -1.09 7.18 2.32
CA ILE A 27 -2.10 6.93 1.30
C ILE A 27 -3.37 6.54 2.01
N THR A 28 -4.30 7.49 2.06
CA THR A 28 -5.62 7.34 2.68
C THR A 28 -6.70 6.85 1.70
N GLY A 29 -6.31 6.43 0.49
CA GLY A 29 -7.24 6.05 -0.58
C GLY A 29 -6.66 5.08 -1.61
N LYS A 30 -7.02 5.27 -2.89
CA LYS A 30 -6.49 4.45 -3.99
C LYS A 30 -4.97 4.56 -4.05
N ALA A 31 -4.30 3.41 -4.02
CA ALA A 31 -2.85 3.30 -4.08
C ALA A 31 -2.47 2.55 -5.36
N GLU A 32 -1.58 3.14 -6.15
CA GLU A 32 -0.96 2.47 -7.28
C GLU A 32 0.13 1.52 -6.78
N LYS A 33 0.24 0.33 -7.37
CA LYS A 33 1.24 -0.68 -6.98
C LYS A 33 2.20 -0.94 -8.14
N TYR A 34 3.49 -0.89 -7.87
CA TYR A 34 4.53 -1.21 -8.85
C TYR A 34 5.74 -1.83 -8.16
N GLY A 35 6.23 -2.97 -8.65
CA GLY A 35 7.42 -3.65 -8.10
C GLY A 35 7.31 -3.97 -6.61
N GLY A 36 6.13 -4.35 -6.12
CA GLY A 36 5.87 -4.60 -4.69
C GLY A 36 5.77 -3.33 -3.81
N LYS A 37 5.92 -2.14 -4.38
CA LYS A 37 5.81 -0.85 -3.69
C LYS A 37 4.47 -0.18 -3.95
N VAL A 38 3.98 0.59 -2.99
CA VAL A 38 2.73 1.37 -3.08
C VAL A 38 3.01 2.85 -3.28
N PHE A 39 2.20 3.52 -4.08
CA PHE A 39 2.35 4.92 -4.46
C PHE A 39 1.03 5.68 -4.29
N CYS A 40 1.13 6.95 -3.86
CA CYS A 40 -0.04 7.81 -3.68
C CYS A 40 -0.64 8.33 -4.99
N SER A 41 0.11 8.25 -6.09
CA SER A 41 -0.33 8.73 -7.40
C SER A 41 0.44 8.05 -8.53
N THR A 42 -0.16 8.00 -9.71
CA THR A 42 0.46 7.46 -10.93
C THR A 42 1.74 8.21 -11.28
N ARG A 43 1.82 9.53 -11.04
CA ARG A 43 3.06 10.31 -11.19
C ARG A 43 4.19 9.79 -10.29
N CYS A 44 3.90 9.49 -9.01
CA CYS A 44 4.91 8.97 -8.10
C CYS A 44 5.39 7.58 -8.50
N MET A 45 4.48 6.76 -9.01
CA MET A 45 4.81 5.44 -9.56
C MET A 45 5.70 5.56 -10.80
N ASP A 46 5.35 6.45 -11.74
CA ASP A 46 6.04 6.58 -13.01
C ASP A 46 7.48 7.11 -12.84
N VAL A 47 7.68 8.13 -11.99
CA VAL A 47 9.02 8.62 -11.62
C VAL A 47 9.87 7.49 -11.00
N TYR A 48 9.27 6.70 -10.12
CA TYR A 48 9.96 5.58 -9.49
C TYR A 48 10.32 4.52 -10.53
N ARG A 49 9.38 4.15 -11.39
CA ARG A 49 9.56 3.19 -12.49
C ARG A 49 10.69 3.62 -13.43
N HIS A 50 10.72 4.88 -13.85
CA HIS A 50 11.80 5.39 -14.71
C HIS A 50 13.17 5.32 -14.04
N ARG A 51 13.26 5.59 -12.73
CA ARG A 51 14.51 5.44 -11.97
C ARG A 51 14.93 3.98 -11.81
N ASP A 52 13.97 3.07 -11.69
CA ASP A 52 14.20 1.64 -11.56
C ASP A 52 14.75 1.05 -12.86
N LEU A 53 14.13 1.40 -13.99
CA LEU A 53 14.60 1.06 -15.34
C LEU A 53 16.03 1.56 -15.60
N ALA A 54 16.32 2.82 -15.25
CA ALA A 54 17.66 3.40 -15.42
C ALA A 54 18.75 2.72 -14.56
N LYS A 55 18.38 1.96 -13.52
CA LYS A 55 19.32 1.19 -12.71
C LYS A 55 19.56 -0.22 -13.23
N LEU A 56 18.64 -0.77 -14.03
CA LEU A 56 18.80 -2.11 -14.63
C LEU A 56 19.77 -2.11 -15.82
N GLU A 57 19.98 -0.96 -16.47
CA GLU A 57 20.85 -0.83 -17.65
C GLU A 57 22.34 -0.65 -17.29
N LYS A 58 22.75 -0.87 -16.03
CA LYS A 58 24.12 -0.67 -15.56
C LYS A 58 24.65 -1.88 -14.80
#